data_AF-A0AAW0A216-F1
#
_entry.id   AF-A0AAW0A216-F1
#
_cell.length_a   1.000
_cell.length_b   1.000
_cell.length_c   1.000
_cell.angle_alpha   90.00
_cell.angle_beta   90.00
_cell.angle_gamma   90.00
#
_symmetry.space_group_name_H-M   'P 1'
#
loop_
_entity.id
_entity.type
_entity.pdbx_description
1 polymer ?
#
loop_
_entity_poly.entity_id
_entity_poly.type
_entity_poly.pdbx_seq_one_letter_code
_entity_poly.pdbx_strand_id
1 'polypeptide(L)'
;MHRGAPPDASKFFYCPPLDVAAQNIAHAESTFIDFVSHLYLPKSPPHIAFLASTMVSTRKIVTPSSQTEARNLRAQLFPSKTPENASPLPHVVAVTTSESKDRQQQYISADAVMSGGDLQPKIHDCTVYVKHGSRESNFRVFYKRHKYLPFNGTARDVNGDIAIMRVSSSNPTHLVNLRSCDKSLVRFVLKRVSPHLKTHQRYRWVLPRNLEFARARR
;
A
#
# COMPACT_ATOMS: atom_id res chain seq x y z
N MET A 1 -36.34 -42.07 -55.91
CA MET A 1 -35.31 -42.89 -55.25
C MET A 1 -33.96 -42.55 -55.86
N HIS A 2 -33.11 -41.78 -55.17
CA HIS A 2 -31.66 -41.82 -55.36
C HIS A 2 -30.97 -41.30 -54.10
N ARG A 3 -30.13 -42.17 -53.53
CA ARG A 3 -29.15 -41.96 -52.46
C ARG A 3 -28.09 -40.98 -53.01
N GLY A 4 -27.60 -39.96 -52.30
CA GLY A 4 -26.77 -40.05 -51.11
C GLY A 4 -25.34 -39.61 -51.48
N ALA A 5 -24.86 -38.49 -50.95
CA ALA A 5 -23.45 -38.11 -50.96
C ALA A 5 -23.14 -37.29 -49.69
N PRO A 6 -22.16 -37.70 -48.85
CA PRO A 6 -21.74 -36.96 -47.67
C PRO A 6 -20.72 -35.86 -48.03
N PRO A 7 -20.66 -34.75 -47.26
CA PRO A 7 -19.61 -33.76 -47.42
C PRO A 7 -18.28 -34.23 -46.81
N ASP A 8 -17.24 -33.84 -47.55
CA ASP A 8 -15.83 -34.21 -47.50
C ASP A 8 -15.12 -33.86 -46.18
N ALA A 9 -14.39 -34.84 -45.64
CA ALA A 9 -13.59 -34.74 -44.43
C ALA A 9 -12.10 -34.77 -44.80
N SER A 10 -11.58 -33.65 -45.28
CA SER A 10 -10.13 -33.46 -45.45
C SER A 10 -9.71 -32.05 -45.05
N LYS A 11 -9.57 -31.82 -43.74
CA LYS A 11 -8.68 -30.79 -43.19
C LYS A 11 -7.62 -31.48 -42.35
N PHE A 12 -6.53 -31.85 -43.01
CA PHE A 12 -5.29 -32.22 -42.35
C PHE A 12 -4.72 -30.98 -41.66
N PHE A 13 -4.70 -31.00 -40.33
CA PHE A 13 -3.89 -30.08 -39.54
C PHE A 13 -2.44 -30.53 -39.65
N TYR A 14 -1.61 -29.69 -40.27
CA TYR A 14 -0.16 -29.85 -40.28
C TYR A 14 0.37 -29.39 -38.91
N CYS A 15 0.79 -30.34 -38.07
CA CYS A 15 1.60 -30.08 -36.89
C CYS A 15 3.07 -30.07 -37.33
N PRO A 16 3.80 -28.95 -37.27
CA PRO A 16 5.25 -29.00 -37.39
C PRO A 16 5.86 -29.68 -36.15
N PRO A 17 6.95 -30.46 -36.34
CA PRO A 17 7.55 -31.26 -35.27
C PRO A 17 8.22 -30.41 -34.19
N LEU A 18 8.06 -30.86 -32.95
CA LEU A 18 8.91 -30.55 -31.81
C LEU A 18 10.28 -31.19 -32.05
N ASP A 19 11.25 -30.41 -32.50
CA ASP A 19 12.62 -30.44 -31.96
C ASP A 19 13.49 -29.40 -32.69
N VAL A 20 14.59 -29.03 -32.02
CA VAL A 20 15.64 -28.09 -32.46
C VAL A 20 15.37 -26.61 -32.10
N ALA A 21 15.41 -26.31 -30.80
CA ALA A 21 16.00 -25.06 -30.29
C ALA A 21 16.53 -25.23 -28.86
N ALA A 22 17.19 -26.35 -28.59
CA ALA A 22 18.06 -26.51 -27.42
C ALA A 22 19.50 -26.20 -27.86
N GLN A 23 19.83 -24.91 -27.99
CA GLN A 23 21.19 -24.38 -28.00
C GLN A 23 21.09 -22.87 -28.16
N ASN A 24 21.07 -22.16 -27.03
CA ASN A 24 21.57 -20.79 -26.81
C ASN A 24 21.18 -20.35 -25.39
N ILE A 25 21.70 -21.09 -24.40
CA ILE A 25 21.72 -20.68 -22.99
C ILE A 25 23.20 -20.72 -22.58
N ALA A 26 23.92 -19.66 -22.92
CA ALA A 26 25.15 -19.18 -22.30
C ALA A 26 25.58 -17.93 -23.08
N HIS A 27 25.97 -16.85 -22.38
CA HIS A 27 26.34 -15.52 -22.91
C HIS A 27 25.24 -14.48 -23.15
N ALA A 28 24.41 -14.20 -22.14
CA ALA A 28 23.77 -12.88 -22.01
C ALA A 28 23.75 -12.36 -20.56
N GLU A 29 24.76 -12.72 -19.76
CA GLU A 29 25.04 -12.14 -18.45
C GLU A 29 26.44 -11.53 -18.46
N SER A 30 26.60 -10.36 -19.07
CA SER A 30 27.70 -9.40 -18.86
C SER A 30 27.50 -8.26 -19.85
N THR A 31 27.61 -7.01 -19.41
CA THR A 31 27.36 -5.75 -20.15
C THR A 31 25.90 -5.23 -20.20
N PHE A 32 25.29 -5.00 -19.03
CA PHE A 32 24.30 -3.93 -18.87
C PHE A 32 24.46 -3.19 -17.53
N ILE A 33 25.71 -2.89 -17.20
CA ILE A 33 26.11 -1.86 -16.23
C ILE A 33 27.16 -1.06 -17.01
N ASP A 34 26.78 0.12 -17.53
CA ASP A 34 27.69 1.29 -17.70
C ASP A 34 27.17 2.45 -18.54
N PHE A 35 25.95 2.45 -19.10
CA PHE A 35 25.58 3.52 -20.07
C PHE A 35 24.46 4.51 -19.72
N VAL A 36 24.18 4.78 -18.45
CA VAL A 36 23.38 5.97 -18.08
C VAL A 36 23.92 6.65 -16.81
N SER A 37 25.19 7.07 -16.85
CA SER A 37 25.84 7.85 -15.78
C SER A 37 26.07 9.32 -16.14
N HIS A 38 25.55 9.82 -17.26
CA HIS A 38 25.70 11.23 -17.61
C HIS A 38 24.41 11.81 -18.21
N LEU A 39 23.70 12.60 -17.38
CA LEU A 39 22.92 13.80 -17.72
C LEU A 39 21.75 13.98 -16.74
N TYR A 40 22.04 14.23 -15.46
CA TYR A 40 21.18 15.07 -14.61
C TYR A 40 22.07 15.69 -13.53
N LEU A 41 22.57 16.90 -13.80
CA LEU A 41 22.99 17.85 -12.77
C LEU A 41 21.74 18.59 -12.29
N PRO A 42 21.24 18.37 -11.06
CA PRO A 42 20.39 19.35 -10.42
C PRO A 42 21.29 20.46 -9.83
N LYS A 43 21.02 21.70 -10.25
CA LYS A 43 21.47 22.91 -9.55
C LYS A 43 21.11 22.79 -8.06
N SER A 44 22.05 23.14 -7.21
CA SER A 44 21.94 23.18 -5.75
C SER A 44 20.64 23.87 -5.27
N PRO A 45 19.81 23.20 -4.45
CA PRO A 45 18.80 23.88 -3.65
C PRO A 45 19.40 24.34 -2.31
N PRO A 46 18.88 25.44 -1.72
CA PRO A 46 19.41 26.01 -0.48
C PRO A 46 19.26 25.03 0.69
N HIS A 47 20.26 25.04 1.57
CA HIS A 47 20.29 24.31 2.83
C HIS A 47 19.03 24.58 3.67
N ILE A 48 18.04 23.70 3.60
CA ILE A 48 17.01 23.57 4.62
C ILE A 48 17.45 22.43 5.52
N ALA A 49 18.00 22.77 6.68
CA ALA A 49 18.31 21.82 7.73
C ALA A 49 17.01 21.13 8.18
N PHE A 50 16.79 19.90 7.69
CA PHE A 50 15.74 19.04 8.19
C PHE A 50 16.15 18.53 9.57
N LEU A 51 15.61 19.15 10.62
CA LEU A 51 15.60 18.56 11.95
C LEU A 51 14.72 17.30 11.91
N ALA A 52 15.34 16.15 11.67
CA ALA A 52 14.72 14.85 11.85
C ALA A 52 14.44 14.64 13.35
N SER A 53 13.28 15.11 13.82
CA SER A 53 12.82 14.84 15.18
C SER A 53 12.37 13.38 15.29
N THR A 54 13.25 12.56 15.83
CA THR A 54 13.08 11.12 16.10
C THR A 54 12.09 10.90 17.25
N MET A 55 10.80 11.15 17.02
CA MET A 55 9.76 10.62 17.91
C MET A 55 9.67 9.11 17.70
N VAL A 56 10.39 8.35 18.51
CA VAL A 56 10.10 6.93 18.71
C VAL A 56 8.68 6.87 19.26
N SER A 57 7.73 6.40 18.46
CA SER A 57 6.41 6.00 18.97
C SER A 57 6.64 4.77 19.85
N THR A 58 7.05 5.02 21.09
CA THR A 58 6.93 4.09 22.21
C THR A 58 5.45 4.00 22.51
N ARG A 59 4.96 2.79 22.84
CA ARG A 59 3.63 2.61 23.43
C ARG A 59 3.57 3.50 24.67
N LYS A 60 3.06 4.73 24.53
CA LYS A 60 2.52 5.43 25.68
C LYS A 60 1.15 4.79 25.86
N ILE A 61 1.07 3.86 26.80
CA ILE A 61 -0.21 3.41 27.33
C ILE A 61 -0.79 4.66 27.97
N VAL A 62 -1.56 5.42 27.20
CA VAL A 62 -2.27 6.58 27.71
C VAL A 62 -3.45 6.00 28.46
N THR A 63 -3.35 5.96 29.79
CA THR A 63 -4.50 5.70 30.64
C THR A 63 -5.54 6.75 30.29
N PRO A 64 -6.76 6.38 29.86
CA PRO A 64 -7.77 7.36 29.48
C PRO A 64 -8.02 8.27 30.67
N SER A 65 -7.69 9.55 30.53
CA SER A 65 -8.12 10.56 31.50
C SER A 65 -9.63 10.74 31.37
N SER A 66 -10.28 11.24 32.41
CA SER A 66 -11.72 11.57 32.40
C SER A 66 -12.15 12.53 31.28
N GLN A 67 -11.21 13.11 30.54
CA GLN A 67 -11.45 14.01 29.42
C GLN A 67 -11.23 13.38 28.04
N THR A 68 -11.02 12.07 27.95
CA THR A 68 -10.77 11.38 26.69
C THR A 68 -12.09 10.98 26.01
N GLU A 69 -12.37 11.52 24.83
CA GLU A 69 -13.54 11.11 24.04
C GLU A 69 -13.15 10.03 23.03
N ALA A 70 -13.86 8.89 23.07
CA ALA A 70 -13.73 7.82 22.10
C ALA A 70 -14.65 8.06 20.90
N ARG A 71 -14.11 7.94 19.68
CA ARG A 71 -14.86 8.09 18.42
C ARG A 71 -14.49 6.99 17.45
N ASN A 72 -15.51 6.45 16.78
CA ASN A 72 -15.33 5.45 15.73
C ASN A 72 -15.19 6.14 14.38
N LEU A 73 -14.02 5.98 13.75
CA LEU A 73 -13.73 6.51 12.42
C LEU A 73 -13.66 5.40 11.39
N ARG A 74 -14.23 5.65 10.20
CA ARG A 74 -14.18 4.73 9.07
C ARG A 74 -12.78 4.70 8.46
N ALA A 75 -12.20 3.51 8.37
CA ALA A 75 -10.98 3.21 7.64
C ALA A 75 -11.25 2.21 6.52
N GLN A 76 -10.43 2.22 5.47
CA GLN A 76 -10.40 1.13 4.49
C GLN A 76 -9.32 0.12 4.91
N LEU A 77 -9.74 -1.09 5.27
CA LEU A 77 -8.85 -2.20 5.59
C LEU A 77 -8.57 -3.02 4.34
N PHE A 78 -7.31 -3.40 4.16
CA PHE A 78 -6.80 -4.33 3.17
C PHE A 78 -6.23 -5.53 3.93
N PRO A 79 -7.04 -6.57 4.19
CA PRO A 79 -6.60 -7.71 4.98
C PRO A 79 -5.62 -8.59 4.21
N SER A 80 -4.65 -9.16 4.91
CA SER A 80 -3.70 -10.16 4.41
C SER A 80 -4.19 -11.59 4.58
N LYS A 81 -4.96 -11.85 5.65
CA LYS A 81 -5.71 -13.09 5.84
C LYS A 81 -7.19 -12.83 5.68
N THR A 82 -7.85 -13.65 4.89
CA THR A 82 -9.30 -13.78 4.94
C THR A 82 -9.70 -15.04 5.68
N PRO A 83 -10.95 -15.13 6.15
CA PRO A 83 -11.54 -16.41 6.53
C PRO A 83 -11.39 -17.39 5.36
N GLU A 84 -11.18 -18.67 5.66
CA GLU A 84 -10.73 -19.73 4.73
C GLU A 84 -11.50 -19.86 3.40
N ASN A 85 -12.66 -19.22 3.24
CA ASN A 85 -13.51 -19.31 2.06
C ASN A 85 -13.78 -17.97 1.36
N ALA A 86 -13.07 -16.90 1.68
CA ALA A 86 -13.28 -15.58 1.06
C ALA A 86 -12.00 -15.04 0.40
N SER A 87 -12.15 -14.42 -0.78
CA SER A 87 -11.08 -13.61 -1.34
C SER A 87 -10.82 -12.40 -0.44
N PRO A 88 -9.55 -12.01 -0.19
CA PRO A 88 -9.20 -10.84 0.62
C PRO A 88 -9.63 -9.55 -0.06
N LEU A 89 -10.88 -9.18 0.21
CA LEU A 89 -11.50 -8.00 -0.35
C LEU A 89 -11.33 -6.81 0.62
N PRO A 90 -10.98 -5.63 0.09
CA PRO A 90 -10.97 -4.42 0.88
C PRO A 90 -12.37 -4.12 1.41
N HIS A 91 -12.48 -3.90 2.72
CA HIS A 91 -13.73 -3.52 3.36
C HIS A 91 -13.54 -2.34 4.32
N VAL A 92 -14.63 -1.65 4.64
CA VAL A 92 -14.62 -0.51 5.56
C VAL A 92 -14.77 -1.03 6.98
N VAL A 93 -13.90 -0.58 7.87
CA VAL A 93 -13.93 -0.93 9.30
C VAL A 93 -14.04 0.32 10.15
N ALA A 94 -14.67 0.20 11.32
CA ALA A 94 -14.65 1.23 12.34
C ALA A 94 -13.36 1.08 13.16
N VAL A 95 -12.59 2.16 13.26
CA VAL A 95 -11.37 2.25 14.06
C VAL A 95 -11.63 3.20 15.22
N THR A 96 -11.46 2.69 16.44
CA THR A 96 -11.59 3.49 17.65
C THR A 96 -10.42 4.48 17.73
N THR A 97 -10.77 5.74 17.90
CA THR A 97 -9.83 6.82 18.17
C THR A 97 -10.17 7.48 19.49
N SER A 98 -9.16 7.92 20.21
CA SER A 98 -9.31 8.62 21.48
C SER A 98 -8.67 9.99 21.35
N GLU A 99 -9.42 11.05 21.63
CA GLU A 99 -8.95 12.42 21.53
C GLU A 99 -8.64 12.99 22.92
N SER A 100 -7.42 13.52 23.10
CA SER A 100 -7.03 14.25 24.30
C SER A 100 -7.39 15.73 24.13
N LYS A 101 -8.31 16.24 24.97
CA LYS A 101 -8.74 17.65 24.95
C LYS A 101 -7.57 18.61 25.17
N ASP A 102 -6.67 18.28 26.08
CA ASP A 102 -5.53 19.14 26.45
C ASP A 102 -4.48 19.29 25.34
N ARG A 103 -4.25 18.21 24.58
CA ARG A 103 -3.13 18.14 23.62
C ARG A 103 -3.58 18.29 22.18
N GLN A 104 -4.89 18.32 21.93
CA GLN A 104 -5.48 18.20 20.59
C GLN A 104 -4.89 17.02 19.81
N GLN A 105 -4.44 15.98 20.51
CA GLN A 105 -3.83 14.80 19.93
C GLN A 105 -4.86 13.69 19.86
N GLN A 106 -4.96 13.08 18.69
CA GLN A 106 -5.77 11.91 18.47
C GLN A 106 -4.88 10.66 18.48
N TYR A 107 -5.22 9.72 19.34
CA TYR A 107 -4.61 8.39 19.37
C TYR A 107 -5.55 7.39 18.69
N ILE A 108 -4.98 6.37 18.06
CA ILE A 108 -5.70 5.43 17.20
C ILE A 108 -5.37 4.03 17.66
N SER A 109 -6.40 3.23 17.94
CA SER A 109 -6.25 1.81 18.23
C SER A 109 -6.28 1.00 16.94
N ALA A 110 -5.26 1.18 16.09
CA ALA A 110 -5.15 0.45 14.83
C ALA A 110 -4.90 -1.06 15.04
N ASP A 111 -4.40 -1.42 16.21
CA ASP A 111 -4.20 -2.81 16.64
C ASP A 111 -5.51 -3.59 16.76
N ALA A 112 -6.59 -2.92 17.18
CA ALA A 112 -7.91 -3.55 17.27
C ALA A 112 -8.46 -4.02 15.91
N VAL A 113 -7.97 -3.47 14.80
CA VAL A 113 -8.46 -3.80 13.44
C VAL A 113 -7.43 -4.55 12.59
N MET A 114 -6.17 -4.68 13.04
CA MET A 114 -5.09 -5.29 12.27
C MET A 114 -4.63 -6.62 12.90
N SER A 115 -4.74 -7.70 12.14
CA SER A 115 -4.33 -9.05 12.53
C SER A 115 -2.80 -9.22 12.69
N GLY A 116 -2.38 -10.30 13.33
CA GLY A 116 -0.96 -10.61 13.54
C GLY A 116 -0.29 -9.74 14.61
N GLY A 117 -1.03 -9.36 15.65
CA GLY A 117 -0.51 -8.63 16.82
C GLY A 117 0.61 -9.39 17.54
N ASP A 118 0.52 -10.72 17.57
CA ASP A 118 1.48 -11.58 18.26
C ASP A 118 2.86 -11.59 17.58
N LEU A 119 2.87 -11.57 16.24
CA LEU A 119 4.12 -11.55 15.46
C LEU A 119 4.76 -10.16 15.43
N GLN A 120 3.95 -9.11 15.36
CA GLN A 120 4.44 -7.74 15.40
C GLN A 120 3.42 -6.83 16.10
N PRO A 121 3.69 -6.48 17.37
CA PRO A 121 2.80 -5.60 18.12
C PRO A 121 2.91 -4.14 17.66
N LYS A 122 4.04 -3.76 17.04
CA LYS A 122 4.28 -2.39 16.61
C LYS A 122 3.65 -2.11 15.24
N ILE A 123 2.74 -1.14 15.21
CA ILE A 123 2.17 -0.57 14.00
C ILE A 123 3.03 0.61 13.55
N HIS A 124 3.29 0.66 12.25
CA HIS A 124 3.96 1.77 11.59
C HIS A 124 2.95 2.58 10.79
N ASP A 125 3.26 3.84 10.57
CA ASP A 125 2.44 4.72 9.77
C ASP A 125 3.26 5.62 8.84
N CYS A 126 2.63 6.07 7.76
CA CYS A 126 3.09 7.19 6.95
C CYS A 126 1.92 8.01 6.44
N THR A 127 2.15 9.29 6.18
CA THR A 127 1.19 10.22 5.59
C THR A 127 1.45 10.33 4.09
N VAL A 128 0.36 10.31 3.33
CA VAL A 128 0.36 10.35 1.87
C VAL A 128 -0.50 11.53 1.42
N TYR A 129 0.12 12.45 0.69
CA TYR A 129 -0.53 13.61 0.09
C TYR A 129 -0.86 13.27 -1.36
N VAL A 130 -2.13 13.44 -1.73
CA VAL A 130 -2.61 13.17 -3.08
C VAL A 130 -3.19 14.45 -3.67
N LYS A 131 -2.56 14.93 -4.74
CA LYS A 131 -3.09 16.03 -5.56
C LYS A 131 -3.88 15.45 -6.73
N HIS A 132 -5.16 15.81 -6.83
CA HIS A 132 -6.08 15.37 -7.88
C HIS A 132 -6.80 16.58 -8.50
N GLY A 133 -6.22 17.11 -9.58
CA GLY A 133 -6.61 18.41 -10.13
C GLY A 133 -6.34 19.55 -9.15
N SER A 134 -7.35 20.37 -8.87
CA SER A 134 -7.28 21.46 -7.88
C SER A 134 -7.53 21.01 -6.44
N ARG A 135 -7.76 19.72 -6.19
CA ARG A 135 -8.06 19.19 -4.86
C ARG A 135 -6.86 18.45 -4.29
N GLU A 136 -6.62 18.68 -3.01
CA GLU A 136 -5.62 17.95 -2.23
C GLU A 136 -6.33 17.07 -1.20
N SER A 137 -5.76 15.90 -0.92
CA SER A 137 -6.29 14.97 0.05
C SER A 137 -5.16 14.22 0.72
N ASN A 138 -5.25 14.16 2.05
CA ASN A 138 -4.23 13.56 2.88
C ASN A 138 -4.77 12.25 3.45
N PHE A 139 -3.95 11.21 3.39
CA PHE A 139 -4.26 9.89 3.90
C PHE A 139 -3.16 9.45 4.85
N ARG A 140 -3.51 8.69 5.88
CA ARG A 140 -2.54 8.04 6.75
C ARG A 140 -2.67 6.54 6.58
N VAL A 141 -1.54 5.90 6.29
CA VAL A 141 -1.44 4.48 5.97
C VAL A 141 -0.80 3.80 7.15
N PHE A 142 -1.55 2.93 7.83
CA PHE A 142 -1.09 2.08 8.90
C PHE A 142 -0.74 0.71 8.35
N TYR A 143 0.42 0.18 8.73
CA TYR A 143 0.91 -1.10 8.24
C TYR A 143 1.82 -1.74 9.29
N LYS A 144 2.00 -3.06 9.18
CA LYS A 144 3.00 -3.79 9.96
C LYS A 144 4.22 -4.08 9.08
N ARG A 145 5.39 -4.12 9.68
CA ARG A 145 6.70 -4.28 9.03
C ARG A 145 7.38 -5.59 9.46
N HIS A 146 6.79 -6.74 9.15
CA HIS A 146 7.39 -8.02 9.54
C HIS A 146 7.24 -9.05 8.43
N LYS A 147 8.36 -9.69 8.08
CA LYS A 147 8.46 -10.59 6.93
C LYS A 147 7.64 -11.87 7.07
N TYR A 148 7.36 -12.32 8.30
CA TYR A 148 6.54 -13.51 8.55
C TYR A 148 5.04 -13.21 8.61
N LEU A 149 4.63 -11.97 8.37
CA LEU A 149 3.20 -11.69 8.21
C LEU A 149 2.69 -12.29 6.90
N PRO A 150 1.40 -12.67 6.85
CA PRO A 150 0.80 -13.25 5.65
C PRO A 150 0.85 -12.30 4.47
N PHE A 151 0.89 -12.82 3.25
CA PHE A 151 0.92 -12.02 2.03
C PHE A 151 -0.40 -11.26 1.84
N ASN A 152 -0.33 -9.95 1.52
CA ASN A 152 -1.51 -9.16 1.21
C ASN A 152 -1.80 -9.16 -0.29
N GLY A 153 -2.77 -9.98 -0.71
CA GLY A 153 -3.15 -10.14 -2.11
C GLY A 153 -3.58 -8.84 -2.81
N THR A 154 -4.05 -7.85 -2.07
CA THR A 154 -4.45 -6.55 -2.66
C THR A 154 -3.27 -5.59 -2.82
N ALA A 155 -2.19 -5.77 -2.06
CA ALA A 155 -1.14 -4.77 -1.88
C ALA A 155 0.23 -5.21 -2.45
N ARG A 156 0.29 -5.64 -3.72
CA ARG A 156 1.52 -5.84 -4.53
C ARG A 156 2.78 -6.26 -3.72
N ASP A 157 2.73 -7.43 -3.09
CA ASP A 157 3.82 -8.01 -2.31
C ASP A 157 4.21 -7.30 -1.01
N VAL A 158 3.24 -6.66 -0.36
CA VAL A 158 3.34 -6.25 1.04
C VAL A 158 2.81 -7.37 1.92
N ASN A 159 3.49 -7.63 3.03
CA ASN A 159 3.03 -8.59 4.03
C ASN A 159 2.22 -7.89 5.12
N GLY A 160 1.18 -8.55 5.62
CA GLY A 160 0.32 -8.05 6.68
C GLY A 160 -0.78 -7.10 6.22
N ASP A 161 -1.62 -6.74 7.16
CA ASP A 161 -2.77 -5.87 6.89
C ASP A 161 -2.30 -4.44 6.66
N ILE A 162 -3.09 -3.70 5.87
CA ILE A 162 -2.90 -2.27 5.66
C ILE A 162 -4.24 -1.58 5.92
N ALA A 163 -4.23 -0.56 6.78
CA ALA A 163 -5.41 0.29 6.99
C ALA A 163 -5.12 1.69 6.46
N ILE A 164 -6.02 2.24 5.66
CA ILE A 164 -5.91 3.61 5.13
C ILE A 164 -7.04 4.45 5.68
N MET A 165 -6.68 5.56 6.33
CA MET A 165 -7.60 6.53 6.91
C MET A 165 -7.41 7.90 6.28
N ARG A 166 -8.46 8.72 6.28
CA ARG A 166 -8.39 10.11 5.81
C ARG A 166 -7.86 11.00 6.92
N VAL A 167 -6.98 11.92 6.57
CA VAL A 167 -6.47 12.97 7.46
C VAL A 167 -7.28 14.25 7.24
N SER A 168 -7.56 15.01 8.31
CA SER A 168 -8.24 16.31 8.20
C SER A 168 -7.41 17.28 7.38
N SER A 169 -8.07 18.07 6.53
CA SER A 169 -7.41 19.17 5.80
C SER A 169 -7.06 20.34 6.71
N SER A 170 -7.79 20.53 7.81
CA SER A 170 -7.53 21.62 8.77
C SER A 170 -6.44 21.28 9.78
N ASN A 171 -6.26 19.99 10.10
CA ASN A 171 -5.27 19.54 11.07
C ASN A 171 -4.66 18.20 10.63
N PRO A 172 -3.37 18.18 10.22
CA PRO A 172 -2.73 16.96 9.73
C PRO A 172 -2.53 15.88 10.81
N THR A 173 -2.68 16.24 12.08
CA THR A 173 -2.63 15.27 13.19
C THR A 173 -3.95 14.55 13.38
N HIS A 174 -5.06 15.10 12.91
CA HIS A 174 -6.40 14.53 13.08
C HIS A 174 -6.79 13.64 11.91
N LEU A 175 -7.40 12.52 12.23
CA LEU A 175 -8.09 11.64 11.31
C LEU A 175 -9.57 11.98 11.27
N VAL A 176 -10.16 11.76 10.10
CA VAL A 176 -11.58 11.95 9.85
C VAL A 176 -12.16 10.73 9.17
N ASN A 177 -13.49 10.63 9.20
CA ASN A 177 -14.20 9.56 8.52
C ASN A 177 -13.85 9.53 7.02
N LEU A 178 -13.46 8.35 6.52
CA LEU A 178 -13.34 8.13 5.09
C LEU A 178 -14.70 8.38 4.41
N ARG A 179 -14.69 9.08 3.28
CA ARG A 179 -15.91 9.38 2.51
C ARG A 179 -16.15 8.27 1.48
N SER A 180 -17.40 8.06 1.08
CA SER A 180 -17.73 7.08 0.04
C SER A 180 -17.01 7.37 -1.29
N CYS A 181 -16.85 8.65 -1.64
CA CYS A 181 -16.15 9.09 -2.84
C CYS A 181 -14.62 8.87 -2.81
N ASP A 182 -14.03 8.59 -1.64
CA ASP A 182 -12.58 8.42 -1.50
C ASP A 182 -12.09 7.04 -1.96
N LYS A 183 -13.00 6.07 -2.21
CA LYS A 183 -12.66 4.68 -2.54
C LYS A 183 -11.65 4.56 -3.70
N SER A 184 -11.80 5.38 -4.74
CA SER A 184 -10.87 5.37 -5.88
C SER A 184 -9.51 5.96 -5.54
N LEU A 185 -9.47 7.00 -4.69
CA LEU A 185 -8.23 7.63 -4.22
C LEU A 185 -7.48 6.72 -3.28
N VAL A 186 -8.16 6.02 -2.37
CA VAL A 186 -7.55 5.04 -1.47
C VAL A 186 -6.89 3.90 -2.25
N ARG A 187 -7.55 3.37 -3.29
CA ARG A 187 -6.93 2.37 -4.18
C ARG A 187 -5.71 2.92 -4.90
N PHE A 188 -5.76 4.18 -5.33
CA PHE A 188 -4.61 4.86 -5.93
C PHE A 188 -3.45 5.00 -4.92
N VAL A 189 -3.73 5.44 -3.69
CA VAL A 189 -2.75 5.54 -2.58
C VAL A 189 -2.10 4.18 -2.34
N LEU A 190 -2.90 3.13 -2.17
CA LEU A 190 -2.37 1.79 -1.93
C LEU A 190 -1.43 1.36 -3.06
N LYS A 191 -1.85 1.52 -4.31
CA LYS A 191 -1.03 1.15 -5.48
C LYS A 191 0.30 1.91 -5.53
N ARG A 192 0.31 3.18 -5.13
CA ARG A 192 1.52 4.03 -5.12
C ARG A 192 2.42 3.72 -3.93
N VAL A 193 1.86 3.45 -2.77
CA VAL A 193 2.58 3.22 -1.51
C VAL A 193 3.15 1.80 -1.41
N SER A 194 2.47 0.79 -1.98
CA SER A 194 2.86 -0.63 -1.83
C SER A 194 4.33 -0.92 -2.16
N PRO A 195 4.92 -0.41 -3.26
CA PRO A 195 6.35 -0.62 -3.54
C PRO A 195 7.26 -0.07 -2.44
N HIS A 196 6.92 1.08 -1.86
CA HIS A 196 7.70 1.67 -0.77
C HIS A 196 7.58 0.86 0.52
N LEU A 197 6.38 0.34 0.84
CA LEU A 197 6.17 -0.54 1.99
C LEU A 197 6.93 -1.85 1.83
N LYS A 198 6.90 -2.46 0.63
CA LYS A 198 7.66 -3.66 0.31
C LYS A 198 9.15 -3.45 0.56
N THR A 199 9.73 -2.36 0.05
CA THR A 199 11.13 -2.00 0.30
C THR A 199 11.38 -1.81 1.79
N HIS A 200 10.50 -1.09 2.49
CA HIS A 200 10.62 -0.87 3.94
C HIS A 200 10.52 -2.16 4.77
N GLN A 201 9.77 -3.16 4.31
CA GLN A 201 9.67 -4.48 4.95
C GLN A 201 10.90 -5.34 4.73
N ARG A 202 11.49 -5.28 3.54
CA ARG A 202 12.67 -6.08 3.17
C ARG A 202 13.96 -5.51 3.74
N TYR A 203 14.08 -4.19 3.73
CA TYR A 203 15.30 -3.51 4.12
C TYR A 203 15.07 -2.69 5.38
N ARG A 204 16.10 -2.51 6.21
CA ARG A 204 16.07 -1.61 7.39
C ARG A 204 16.02 -0.11 7.00
N TRP A 205 15.54 0.20 5.80
CA TRP A 205 15.35 1.57 5.32
C TRP A 205 14.34 2.32 6.19
N VAL A 206 14.45 3.64 6.18
CA VAL A 206 13.48 4.53 6.82
C VAL A 206 12.51 4.99 5.75
N LEU A 207 11.24 4.63 5.87
CA LEU A 207 10.21 5.14 4.98
C LEU A 207 10.03 6.64 5.26
N PRO A 208 10.06 7.52 4.23
CA PRO A 208 9.71 8.92 4.43
C PRO A 208 8.32 9.04 5.06
N ARG A 209 8.19 9.91 6.06
CA ARG A 209 6.91 10.11 6.75
C ARG A 209 5.85 10.72 5.85
N ASN A 210 6.28 11.49 4.85
CA ASN A 210 5.42 12.21 3.93
C ASN A 210 5.73 11.73 2.51
N LEU A 211 4.75 11.12 1.85
CA LEU A 211 4.83 10.73 0.45
C LEU A 211 3.86 11.59 -0.36
N GLU A 212 4.32 12.16 -1.47
CA GLU A 212 3.49 13.02 -2.31
C GLU A 212 3.27 12.38 -3.68
N PHE A 213 2.02 12.33 -4.12
CA PHE A 213 1.66 11.79 -5.42
C PHE A 213 0.67 12.69 -6.15
N ALA A 214 0.91 12.90 -7.44
CA ALA A 214 -0.04 13.55 -8.34
C ALA A 214 -0.86 12.50 -9.12
N ARG A 215 -2.18 12.71 -9.19
CA ARG A 215 -3.09 11.95 -10.04
C ARG A 215 -3.65 12.88 -11.12
N ALA A 216 -3.31 12.60 -12.37
CA ALA A 216 -3.90 13.30 -13.52
C ALA A 216 -5.42 13.08 -13.56
N ARG A 217 -6.17 14.12 -13.95
CA ARG A 217 -7.57 13.96 -14.34
C ARG A 217 -7.58 13.16 -15.65
N ARG A 218 -8.31 12.07 -15.66
CA ARG A 218 -8.68 11.39 -16.90
C ARG A 218 -9.94 12.02 -17.44
#